data_AF-A0A8H8IZG2-F1
#
_entry.id   AF-A0A8H8IZG2-F1
#
_cell.length_a   1.000
_cell.length_b   1.000
_cell.length_c   1.000
_cell.angle_alpha   90.00
_cell.angle_beta   90.00
_cell.angle_gamma   90.00
#
_symmetry.space_group_name_H-M   'P 1'
#
loop_
_entity.id
_entity.type
_entity.pdbx_description
1 polymer ?
#
loop_
_entity_poly.entity_id
_entity_poly.type
_entity_poly.pdbx_seq_one_letter_code
_entity_poly.pdbx_strand_id
1 'polypeptide(L)'
;MLGTPDGYNTETSERLHIDFAKMGYRASNKVNAIKKMAMYIQRLEAIAMHEEYLEEKGNRAAMEVIDGDGREVDEDEDWDEWEDAEDVEDLEELGDAEVRLQLAVKLDKFLSDGELRVGGGWQEEPPAEPVEDADQGTQRFHPVPEVVTAKTPTASTTLADLQTANDAPRLLQSLHAYVRKTRPSLTSRQIQATLTPATKVSTWSRARLFHSPPPFKPSEGPQIDVIRAQPVKIDRFQRVCRPARFDTVLIRNSRPQGEGIHRYRPARVRAIFELPERLRHICSGKLAYVELFNVVSQGPNAPTGLFTTARSVTDGVRSTSVVPLSDIAMTCHLVPRYRLFQPEDPLNQHSDVLQLCDYFFVNIFVTYFVYELFRHWGQQGQAG
;
A
#
# COMPACT_ATOMS: atom_id res chain seq x y z
N MET A 1 42.68 -21.78 18.45
CA MET A 1 41.79 -20.61 18.36
C MET A 1 42.01 -19.98 17.00
N LEU A 2 41.14 -20.25 16.02
CA LEU A 2 41.17 -19.59 14.72
C LEU A 2 40.49 -18.22 14.86
N GLY A 3 41.18 -17.15 14.47
CA GLY A 3 40.58 -15.83 14.29
C GLY A 3 39.81 -15.76 12.97
N THR A 4 38.67 -15.07 12.97
CA THR A 4 37.83 -14.80 11.80
C THR A 4 38.59 -13.93 10.78
N PRO A 5 38.50 -14.21 9.46
CA PRO A 5 39.23 -13.48 8.43
C PRO A 5 38.36 -12.40 7.79
N ASP A 6 37.78 -11.48 8.56
CA ASP A 6 37.13 -10.31 7.99
C ASP A 6 37.83 -9.04 8.45
N GLY A 7 38.41 -8.33 7.49
CA GLY A 7 38.93 -6.99 7.68
C GLY A 7 37.81 -6.01 8.00
N TYR A 8 37.26 -6.10 9.23
CA TYR A 8 36.27 -5.18 9.76
C TYR A 8 36.91 -3.81 9.93
N ASN A 9 36.80 -2.98 8.90
CA ASN A 9 37.15 -1.57 8.94
C ASN A 9 35.92 -0.76 9.39
N THR A 10 36.12 0.15 10.34
CA THR A 10 35.09 1.11 10.80
C THR A 10 34.59 2.03 9.69
N GLU A 11 35.32 2.18 8.57
CA GLU A 11 34.89 2.93 7.39
C GLU A 11 33.52 2.49 6.85
N THR A 12 33.19 1.19 6.88
CA THR A 12 31.89 0.71 6.43
C THR A 12 30.77 1.21 7.35
N SER A 13 31.00 1.17 8.67
CA SER A 13 30.04 1.69 9.64
C SER A 13 29.91 3.22 9.58
N GLU A 14 30.98 3.93 9.24
CA GLU A 14 30.98 5.39 9.08
C GLU A 14 30.25 5.82 7.80
N ARG A 15 30.45 5.11 6.70
CA ARG A 15 29.70 5.34 5.44
C ARG A 15 28.20 5.12 5.63
N LEU A 16 27.80 4.03 6.28
CA LEU A 16 26.38 3.79 6.60
C LEU A 16 25.80 4.89 7.51
N HIS A 17 26.60 5.43 8.43
CA HIS A 17 26.18 6.57 9.25
C HIS A 17 25.96 7.85 8.40
N ILE A 18 26.80 8.08 7.39
CA ILE A 18 26.61 9.21 6.47
C ILE A 18 25.28 9.07 5.73
N ASP A 19 25.05 7.91 5.11
CA ASP A 19 23.89 7.68 4.24
C ASP A 19 22.57 7.61 5.01
N PHE A 20 22.56 6.91 6.15
CA PHE A 20 21.33 6.69 6.91
C PHE A 20 21.01 7.79 7.93
N ALA A 21 22.02 8.49 8.45
CA ALA A 21 21.82 9.52 9.46
C ALA A 21 22.11 10.94 8.95
N LYS A 22 23.32 11.21 8.46
CA LYS A 22 23.70 12.59 8.08
C LYS A 22 22.89 13.11 6.90
N MET A 23 22.70 12.29 5.87
CA MET A 23 21.95 12.64 4.66
C MET A 23 20.47 12.92 4.97
N GLY A 24 19.81 12.02 5.70
CA GLY A 24 18.44 12.23 6.14
C GLY A 24 18.29 13.44 7.07
N TYR A 25 19.29 13.71 7.92
CA TYR A 25 19.30 14.88 8.78
C TYR A 25 19.42 16.18 7.99
N ARG A 26 20.35 16.24 7.03
CA ARG A 26 20.59 17.39 6.14
C ARG A 26 19.38 17.71 5.27
N ALA A 27 18.71 16.69 4.74
CA ALA A 27 17.48 16.85 3.95
C ALA A 27 16.25 17.28 4.79
N SER A 28 16.39 17.41 6.12
CA SER A 28 15.28 17.70 7.02
C SER A 28 15.36 19.12 7.60
N ASN A 29 14.22 19.67 8.01
CA ASN A 29 14.18 20.91 8.80
C ASN A 29 14.64 20.74 10.27
N LYS A 30 15.25 19.59 10.63
CA LYS A 30 15.80 19.24 11.94
C LYS A 30 14.78 19.15 13.10
N VAL A 31 13.50 19.40 12.85
CA VAL A 31 12.41 19.19 13.82
C VAL A 31 11.94 17.74 13.78
N ASN A 32 11.96 17.05 14.93
CA ASN A 32 11.72 15.59 15.03
C ASN A 32 12.64 14.78 14.10
N ALA A 33 13.94 15.10 14.14
CA ALA A 33 14.96 14.58 13.23
C ALA A 33 14.91 13.06 13.02
N ILE A 34 14.79 12.27 14.10
CA ILE A 34 14.73 10.79 14.02
C ILE A 34 13.60 10.32 13.10
N LYS A 35 12.39 10.87 13.28
CA LYS A 35 11.23 10.51 12.46
C LYS A 35 11.44 10.89 10.99
N LYS A 36 12.12 12.00 10.74
CA LYS A 36 12.40 12.48 9.38
C LYS A 36 13.49 11.65 8.70
N MET A 37 14.55 11.30 9.42
CA MET A 37 15.60 10.39 8.93
C MET A 37 15.01 9.01 8.60
N ALA A 38 14.19 8.43 9.48
CA ALA A 38 13.50 7.17 9.19
C ALA A 38 12.61 7.26 7.95
N MET A 39 11.84 8.35 7.79
CA MET A 39 11.01 8.57 6.61
C MET A 39 11.84 8.77 5.33
N TYR A 40 13.02 9.37 5.44
CA TYR A 40 13.95 9.53 4.32
C TYR A 40 14.47 8.17 3.85
N ILE A 41 14.89 7.31 4.78
CA ILE A 41 15.34 5.94 4.46
C ILE A 41 14.22 5.13 3.79
N GLN A 42 13.01 5.15 4.35
CA GLN A 42 11.85 4.47 3.75
C GLN A 42 11.55 4.91 2.32
N ARG A 43 11.80 6.19 1.99
CA ARG A 43 11.63 6.70 0.62
C ARG A 43 12.73 6.21 -0.32
N LEU A 44 13.98 6.15 0.15
CA LEU A 44 15.08 5.58 -0.61
C LEU A 44 14.84 4.09 -0.91
N GLU A 45 14.39 3.32 0.07
CA GLU A 45 14.01 1.91 -0.12
C GLU A 45 12.89 1.77 -1.17
N ALA A 46 11.86 2.62 -1.11
CA ALA A 46 10.79 2.61 -2.10
C ALA A 46 11.26 2.95 -3.52
N ILE A 47 12.23 3.87 -3.66
CA ILE A 47 12.84 4.21 -4.96
C ILE A 47 13.64 3.01 -5.47
N ALA A 48 14.49 2.40 -4.62
CA ALA A 48 15.28 1.24 -5.00
C ALA A 48 14.40 0.05 -5.44
N MET A 49 13.33 -0.25 -4.71
CA MET A 49 12.36 -1.29 -5.10
C MET A 49 11.68 -0.98 -6.45
N HIS A 50 11.44 0.30 -6.73
CA HIS A 50 10.84 0.72 -8.00
C HIS A 50 11.82 0.62 -9.17
N GLU A 51 13.08 0.99 -8.96
CA GLU A 51 14.16 0.89 -9.94
C GLU A 51 14.41 -0.57 -10.34
N GLU A 52 14.58 -1.47 -9.35
CA GLU A 52 14.72 -2.92 -9.59
C GLU A 52 13.52 -3.48 -10.38
N TYR A 53 12.30 -3.03 -10.03
CA TYR A 53 11.09 -3.44 -10.73
C TYR A 53 11.06 -2.99 -12.20
N LEU A 54 11.56 -1.80 -12.51
CA LEU A 54 11.62 -1.29 -13.88
C LEU A 54 12.71 -1.99 -14.69
N GLU A 55 13.88 -2.26 -14.09
CA GLU A 55 14.96 -3.02 -14.74
C GLU A 55 14.50 -4.42 -15.14
N GLU A 56 13.83 -5.14 -14.24
CA GLU A 56 13.26 -6.46 -14.54
C GLU A 56 12.26 -6.42 -15.70
N LYS A 57 11.46 -5.35 -15.80
CA LYS A 57 10.52 -5.17 -16.90
C LYS A 57 11.19 -4.81 -18.20
N GLY A 58 12.19 -3.92 -18.18
CA GLY A 58 12.99 -3.57 -19.34
C GLY A 58 13.70 -4.80 -19.91
N ASN A 59 14.32 -5.60 -19.04
CA ASN A 59 14.96 -6.86 -19.41
C ASN A 59 13.96 -7.88 -20.00
N ARG A 60 12.73 -7.96 -19.46
CA ARG A 60 11.68 -8.82 -20.02
C ARG A 60 11.21 -8.35 -21.40
N ALA A 61 11.01 -7.05 -21.60
CA ALA A 61 10.66 -6.50 -22.90
C ALA A 61 11.76 -6.76 -23.94
N ALA A 62 13.04 -6.64 -23.55
CA ALA A 62 14.17 -6.96 -24.42
C ALA A 62 14.24 -8.47 -24.78
N MET A 63 13.87 -9.37 -23.86
CA MET A 63 13.85 -10.81 -24.13
C MET A 63 12.68 -11.22 -25.06
N GLU A 64 11.50 -10.61 -24.92
CA GLU A 64 10.33 -10.88 -25.79
C GLU A 64 10.54 -10.43 -27.24
N VAL A 65 11.40 -9.42 -27.48
CA VAL A 65 11.78 -8.96 -28.83
C VAL A 65 12.75 -9.92 -29.54
N ILE A 66 13.48 -10.75 -28.81
CA ILE A 66 14.46 -11.69 -29.40
C ILE A 66 13.76 -12.96 -29.93
N ASP A 67 12.60 -13.33 -29.38
CA ASP A 67 11.84 -14.53 -29.76
C ASP A 67 10.71 -14.28 -30.79
N GLY A 68 10.47 -13.02 -31.18
CA GLY A 68 9.42 -12.62 -32.13
C GLY A 68 9.97 -12.27 -33.51
N ASP A 69 9.73 -13.15 -34.49
CA ASP A 69 10.01 -12.95 -35.92
C ASP A 69 9.63 -11.54 -36.42
N GLY A 70 10.56 -10.92 -37.14
CA GLY A 70 10.58 -9.53 -37.52
C GLY A 70 9.32 -9.09 -38.29
N ARG A 71 8.60 -8.15 -37.70
CA ARG A 71 7.78 -7.21 -38.46
C ARG A 71 8.12 -5.79 -38.02
N GLU A 72 8.68 -5.04 -38.95
CA GLU A 72 8.81 -3.59 -38.92
C GLU A 72 7.43 -2.99 -38.55
N VAL A 73 7.41 -2.20 -37.49
CA VAL A 73 6.30 -1.29 -37.20
C VAL A 73 6.89 0.10 -37.33
N ASP A 74 6.34 0.84 -38.29
CA ASP A 74 6.69 2.20 -38.64
C ASP A 74 6.76 3.11 -37.40
N GLU A 75 7.90 3.78 -37.24
CA GLU A 75 8.11 4.87 -36.29
C GLU A 75 7.49 6.15 -36.85
N ASP A 76 6.40 6.60 -36.24
CA ASP A 76 5.97 8.00 -36.30
C ASP A 76 5.11 8.28 -35.05
N GLU A 77 5.66 9.00 -34.07
CA GLU A 77 4.96 10.00 -33.23
C GLU A 77 5.96 10.75 -32.32
N ASP A 78 6.73 11.60 -32.99
CA ASP A 78 7.01 13.02 -32.65
C ASP A 78 6.61 13.51 -31.24
N TRP A 79 7.62 13.79 -30.41
CA TRP A 79 7.58 14.85 -29.39
C TRP A 79 9.01 15.35 -29.13
N ASP A 80 9.56 16.09 -30.11
CA ASP A 80 10.63 17.05 -29.85
C ASP A 80 10.04 18.38 -29.35
N GLU A 81 10.95 19.22 -28.82
CA GLU A 81 10.83 20.68 -28.71
C GLU A 81 10.12 21.18 -27.44
N TRP A 82 10.90 21.55 -26.41
CA TRP A 82 10.88 22.86 -25.71
C TRP A 82 12.18 22.97 -24.87
N GLU A 83 13.32 23.16 -25.55
CA GLU A 83 14.37 24.02 -25.03
C GLU A 83 14.08 25.43 -25.56
N ASP A 84 13.80 26.37 -24.67
CA ASP A 84 14.22 27.75 -24.89
C ASP A 84 14.82 28.25 -23.57
N ALA A 85 16.12 28.47 -23.66
CA ALA A 85 16.93 29.15 -22.68
C ALA A 85 16.58 30.65 -22.69
N GLU A 86 16.42 31.22 -21.50
CA GLU A 86 16.98 32.51 -21.08
C GLU A 86 16.34 32.92 -19.75
N ASP A 87 17.01 32.55 -18.66
CA ASP A 87 17.15 33.35 -17.43
C ASP A 87 18.29 32.70 -16.64
N VAL A 88 19.50 32.93 -17.14
CA VAL A 88 20.76 32.60 -16.46
C VAL A 88 21.13 33.81 -15.63
N GLU A 89 20.82 33.81 -14.34
CA GLU A 89 21.55 34.60 -13.36
C GLU A 89 21.51 33.87 -12.00
N ASP A 90 22.72 33.71 -11.44
CA ASP A 90 23.09 33.17 -10.12
C ASP A 90 23.24 31.64 -9.96
N LEU A 91 24.13 31.06 -10.78
CA LEU A 91 24.69 29.70 -10.68
C LEU A 91 26.01 29.62 -9.87
N GLU A 92 26.14 30.36 -8.76
CA GLU A 92 27.34 30.28 -7.91
C GLU A 92 27.08 29.98 -6.42
N GLU A 93 25.90 29.47 -6.04
CA GLU A 93 25.64 29.06 -4.65
C GLU A 93 24.91 27.70 -4.49
N LEU A 94 25.31 26.68 -5.28
CA LEU A 94 24.85 25.29 -5.12
C LEU A 94 25.99 24.26 -5.22
N GLY A 95 27.11 24.54 -4.56
CA GLY A 95 28.29 23.66 -4.49
C GLY A 95 28.21 22.45 -3.55
N ASP A 96 27.11 22.25 -2.81
CA ASP A 96 27.05 21.21 -1.75
C ASP A 96 26.09 20.03 -2.09
N ALA A 97 25.98 19.70 -3.39
CA ALA A 97 25.10 18.66 -3.93
C ALA A 97 25.86 17.43 -4.49
N GLU A 98 26.91 16.99 -3.81
CA GLU A 98 27.74 15.82 -4.14
C GLU A 98 27.02 14.44 -4.06
N VAL A 99 25.69 14.45 -3.88
CA VAL A 99 24.84 13.26 -3.78
C VAL A 99 24.33 12.81 -5.15
N ARG A 100 24.55 13.60 -6.21
CA ARG A 100 24.34 13.17 -7.59
C ARG A 100 25.48 12.31 -8.16
N LEU A 101 26.64 12.25 -7.50
CA LEU A 101 27.85 11.65 -8.06
C LEU A 101 28.08 10.16 -7.71
N GLN A 102 27.45 9.61 -6.66
CA GLN A 102 27.73 8.22 -6.27
C GLN A 102 26.90 7.14 -6.99
N LEU A 103 25.76 7.48 -7.60
CA LEU A 103 25.03 6.56 -8.48
C LEU A 103 25.70 6.43 -9.87
N ALA A 104 26.22 7.53 -10.41
CA ALA A 104 26.91 7.54 -11.71
C ALA A 104 28.24 6.74 -11.68
N VAL A 105 28.99 6.80 -10.56
CA VAL A 105 30.30 6.14 -10.43
C VAL A 105 30.19 4.60 -10.30
N LYS A 106 29.04 4.06 -9.86
CA LYS A 106 28.82 2.59 -9.86
C LYS A 106 28.46 2.05 -11.24
N LEU A 107 27.83 2.87 -12.09
CA LEU A 107 27.38 2.46 -13.42
C LEU A 107 28.55 2.45 -14.44
N ASP A 108 29.43 3.45 -14.39
CA ASP A 108 30.54 3.58 -15.35
C ASP A 108 31.64 2.52 -15.13
N LYS A 109 31.85 2.12 -13.86
CA LYS A 109 32.82 1.07 -13.49
C LYS A 109 32.35 -0.36 -13.82
N PHE A 110 31.04 -0.55 -14.02
CA PHE A 110 30.47 -1.83 -14.43
C PHE A 110 30.40 -1.97 -15.97
N LEU A 111 30.37 -0.84 -16.68
CA LEU A 111 30.29 -0.78 -18.15
C LEU A 111 31.65 -0.68 -18.86
N SER A 112 32.73 -0.29 -18.16
CA SER A 112 34.05 -0.07 -18.78
C SER A 112 35.00 -1.28 -18.78
N ASP A 113 34.81 -2.25 -17.87
CA ASP A 113 35.67 -3.45 -17.79
C ASP A 113 34.99 -4.66 -18.46
N GLY A 114 34.85 -4.58 -19.79
CA GLY A 114 34.47 -5.71 -20.61
C GLY A 114 35.67 -6.63 -20.86
N GLU A 115 35.64 -7.85 -20.33
CA GLU A 115 36.18 -9.04 -21.02
C GLU A 115 35.41 -10.29 -20.55
N LEU A 116 34.52 -10.79 -21.42
CA LEU A 116 33.96 -12.14 -21.31
C LEU A 116 35.11 -13.15 -21.45
N ARG A 117 35.60 -13.68 -20.33
CA ARG A 117 36.39 -14.92 -20.33
C ARG A 117 35.46 -16.11 -20.13
N VAL A 118 35.19 -16.81 -21.22
CA VAL A 118 34.66 -18.17 -21.22
C VAL A 118 35.75 -19.10 -20.67
N GLY A 119 35.49 -19.74 -19.52
CA GLY A 119 36.24 -20.92 -19.07
C GLY A 119 36.40 -21.06 -17.56
N GLY A 120 35.84 -22.14 -17.01
CA GLY A 120 36.20 -22.67 -15.69
C GLY A 120 34.99 -22.94 -14.79
N GLY A 121 34.51 -24.19 -14.79
CA GLY A 121 33.30 -24.63 -14.10
C GLY A 121 33.31 -24.40 -12.59
N TRP A 122 32.21 -23.85 -12.10
CA TRP A 122 31.83 -23.87 -10.69
C TRP A 122 31.06 -25.16 -10.43
N GLN A 123 31.56 -25.96 -9.49
CA GLN A 123 30.93 -27.19 -9.02
C GLN A 123 29.56 -26.86 -8.41
N GLU A 124 28.55 -27.61 -8.84
CA GLU A 124 27.22 -27.65 -8.23
C GLU A 124 27.35 -27.86 -6.72
N GLU A 125 26.76 -26.94 -5.94
CA GLU A 125 26.46 -27.21 -4.54
C GLU A 125 25.55 -28.44 -4.46
N PRO A 126 25.78 -29.37 -3.52
CA PRO A 126 25.03 -30.62 -3.48
C PRO A 126 23.54 -30.32 -3.22
N PRO A 127 22.63 -31.03 -3.91
CA PRO A 127 21.21 -30.81 -3.73
C PRO A 127 20.83 -31.10 -2.28
N ALA A 128 20.13 -30.15 -1.66
CA ALA A 128 19.44 -30.41 -0.42
C ALA A 128 18.52 -31.61 -0.62
N GLU A 129 18.61 -32.60 0.29
CA GLU A 129 17.85 -33.84 0.17
C GLU A 129 16.34 -33.57 0.03
N PRO A 130 15.63 -34.33 -0.81
CA PRO A 130 14.21 -34.13 -1.03
C PRO A 130 13.46 -34.49 0.25
N VAL A 131 12.79 -33.51 0.84
CA VAL A 131 11.78 -33.77 1.87
C VAL A 131 10.60 -34.41 1.15
N GLU A 132 10.36 -35.68 1.45
CA GLU A 132 9.33 -36.52 0.84
C GLU A 132 7.94 -35.86 0.87
N ASP A 133 7.25 -36.03 -0.26
CA ASP A 133 5.99 -35.39 -0.64
C ASP A 133 4.88 -35.45 0.42
N ALA A 134 4.37 -34.26 0.75
CA ALA A 134 2.98 -34.09 1.13
C ALA A 134 2.32 -33.22 0.05
N ASP A 135 1.62 -33.89 -0.85
CA ASP A 135 0.69 -33.35 -1.84
C ASP A 135 -0.30 -32.34 -1.20
N GLN A 136 0.08 -31.05 -1.23
CA GLN A 136 -0.79 -29.91 -0.97
C GLN A 136 -0.54 -28.91 -2.09
N GLY A 137 -1.45 -28.89 -3.06
CA GLY A 137 -1.37 -28.04 -4.25
C GLY A 137 -0.92 -26.61 -3.96
N THR A 138 -0.09 -26.10 -4.87
CA THR A 138 0.61 -24.81 -4.90
C THR A 138 -0.29 -23.60 -4.59
N GLN A 139 -0.72 -23.44 -3.34
CA GLN A 139 -1.69 -22.43 -2.96
C GLN A 139 -0.97 -21.09 -2.75
N ARG A 140 -1.32 -20.09 -3.56
CA ARG A 140 -0.79 -18.72 -3.42
C ARG A 140 -0.95 -18.24 -1.98
N PHE A 141 0.11 -17.70 -1.40
CA PHE A 141 0.06 -17.13 -0.06
C PHE A 141 -0.84 -15.90 -0.03
N HIS A 142 -1.67 -15.81 0.99
CA HIS A 142 -2.57 -14.70 1.22
C HIS A 142 -2.51 -14.30 2.70
N PRO A 143 -2.30 -13.02 3.03
CA PRO A 143 -2.21 -12.59 4.41
C PRO A 143 -3.53 -12.80 5.15
N VAL A 144 -3.43 -13.38 6.34
CA VAL A 144 -4.54 -13.52 7.29
C VAL A 144 -4.06 -12.91 8.61
N PRO A 145 -4.18 -11.57 8.77
CA PRO A 145 -3.60 -10.92 9.92
C PRO A 145 -4.39 -11.19 11.20
N GLU A 146 -3.69 -11.19 12.33
CA GLU A 146 -4.35 -11.05 13.63
C GLU A 146 -4.80 -9.59 13.80
N VAL A 147 -6.10 -9.39 13.98
CA VAL A 147 -6.70 -8.07 14.13
C VAL A 147 -6.78 -7.68 15.60
N VAL A 148 -6.05 -6.65 15.99
CA VAL A 148 -5.98 -6.17 17.38
C VAL A 148 -6.48 -4.74 17.49
N THR A 149 -7.38 -4.50 18.43
CA THR A 149 -7.85 -3.16 18.81
C THR A 149 -7.53 -2.88 20.28
N ALA A 150 -7.56 -1.61 20.68
CA ALA A 150 -7.45 -1.27 22.11
C ALA A 150 -8.56 -1.95 22.94
N LYS A 151 -8.23 -2.39 24.16
CA LYS A 151 -9.19 -3.03 25.08
C LYS A 151 -10.40 -2.12 25.36
N THR A 152 -10.13 -0.83 25.57
CA THR A 152 -11.16 0.19 25.79
C THR A 152 -11.51 0.87 24.47
N PRO A 153 -12.81 1.11 24.18
CA PRO A 153 -13.21 1.89 23.02
C PRO A 153 -12.73 3.34 23.16
N THR A 154 -12.52 3.99 22.01
CA THR A 154 -12.17 5.42 21.96
C THR A 154 -13.34 6.29 22.43
N ALA A 155 -14.56 5.92 22.05
CA ALA A 155 -15.78 6.60 22.48
C ALA A 155 -16.97 5.64 22.47
N SER A 156 -18.03 6.01 23.18
CA SER A 156 -19.37 5.44 23.00
C SER A 156 -20.27 6.52 22.43
N THR A 157 -20.88 6.26 21.28
CA THR A 157 -21.64 7.25 20.52
C THR A 157 -22.85 6.61 19.85
N THR A 158 -23.80 7.40 19.35
CA THR A 158 -24.94 6.86 18.59
C THR A 158 -24.55 6.56 17.14
N LEU A 159 -25.31 5.71 16.45
CA LEU A 159 -25.11 5.49 15.01
C LEU A 159 -25.28 6.78 14.20
N ALA A 160 -26.20 7.67 14.61
CA ALA A 160 -26.39 8.98 13.99
C ALA A 160 -25.15 9.88 14.15
N ASP A 161 -24.62 9.98 15.37
CA ASP A 161 -23.43 10.79 15.65
C ASP A 161 -22.19 10.23 14.95
N LEU A 162 -22.06 8.90 14.90
CA LEU A 162 -20.98 8.23 14.17
C LEU A 162 -21.05 8.52 12.67
N GLN A 163 -22.25 8.52 12.09
CA GLN A 163 -22.49 8.85 10.70
C GLN A 163 -22.04 10.28 10.37
N THR A 164 -22.40 11.25 11.21
CA THR A 164 -22.03 12.66 11.01
C THR A 164 -20.54 12.89 11.24
N ALA A 165 -19.99 12.42 12.36
CA ALA A 165 -18.60 12.67 12.74
C ALA A 165 -17.60 12.07 11.75
N ASN A 166 -17.89 10.87 11.24
CA ASN A 166 -16.99 10.13 10.36
C ASN A 166 -17.30 10.31 8.86
N ASP A 167 -18.20 11.25 8.50
CA ASP A 167 -18.75 11.43 7.14
C ASP A 167 -19.05 10.07 6.47
N ALA A 168 -20.02 9.39 7.08
CA ALA A 168 -20.43 8.02 6.77
C ALA A 168 -21.94 7.97 6.43
N PRO A 169 -22.38 8.61 5.33
CA PRO A 169 -23.79 8.94 5.05
C PRO A 169 -24.73 7.75 4.89
N ARG A 170 -24.18 6.55 4.60
CA ARG A 170 -24.96 5.32 4.41
C ARG A 170 -24.66 4.25 5.47
N LEU A 171 -24.18 4.67 6.65
CA LEU A 171 -23.77 3.75 7.71
C LEU A 171 -24.93 2.83 8.12
N LEU A 172 -26.10 3.39 8.42
CA LEU A 172 -27.24 2.63 8.90
C LEU A 172 -27.76 1.66 7.83
N GLN A 173 -27.89 2.11 6.58
CA GLN A 173 -28.34 1.28 5.45
C GLN A 173 -27.34 0.14 5.18
N SER A 174 -26.05 0.44 5.21
CA SER A 174 -25.00 -0.57 4.99
C SER A 174 -24.96 -1.59 6.13
N LEU A 175 -25.21 -1.16 7.37
CA LEU A 175 -25.33 -2.05 8.52
C LEU A 175 -26.57 -2.94 8.42
N HIS A 176 -27.73 -2.38 8.03
CA HIS A 176 -28.94 -3.18 7.79
C HIS A 176 -28.73 -4.22 6.69
N ALA A 177 -28.08 -3.84 5.60
CA ALA A 177 -27.76 -4.75 4.50
C ALA A 177 -26.82 -5.87 4.96
N TYR A 178 -25.81 -5.55 5.77
CA TYR A 178 -24.90 -6.52 6.36
C TYR A 178 -25.60 -7.50 7.31
N VAL A 179 -26.46 -7.01 8.21
CA VAL A 179 -27.25 -7.87 9.11
C VAL A 179 -28.18 -8.77 8.33
N ARG A 180 -28.84 -8.25 7.29
CA ARG A 180 -29.70 -9.07 6.40
C ARG A 180 -28.92 -10.17 5.70
N LYS A 181 -27.68 -9.89 5.26
CA LYS A 181 -26.79 -10.87 4.60
C LYS A 181 -26.35 -11.96 5.58
N THR A 182 -26.02 -11.59 6.82
CA THR A 182 -25.46 -12.52 7.83
C THR A 182 -26.52 -13.28 8.62
N ARG A 183 -27.72 -12.70 8.78
CA ARG A 183 -28.87 -13.30 9.46
C ARG A 183 -30.14 -13.18 8.61
N PRO A 184 -30.30 -14.07 7.61
CA PRO A 184 -31.48 -14.09 6.74
C PRO A 184 -32.81 -14.35 7.48
N SER A 185 -32.75 -14.90 8.70
CA SER A 185 -33.92 -15.16 9.54
C SER A 185 -34.61 -13.90 10.06
N LEU A 186 -33.93 -12.76 10.08
CA LEU A 186 -34.48 -11.49 10.55
C LEU A 186 -35.11 -10.72 9.38
N THR A 187 -36.37 -10.30 9.57
CA THR A 187 -37.07 -9.46 8.59
C THR A 187 -36.52 -8.03 8.60
N SER A 188 -36.62 -7.32 7.46
CA SER A 188 -36.20 -5.91 7.36
C SER A 188 -36.84 -5.03 8.44
N ARG A 189 -38.11 -5.28 8.78
CA ARG A 189 -38.83 -4.53 9.83
C ARG A 189 -38.23 -4.77 11.22
N GLN A 190 -37.86 -6.01 11.55
CA GLN A 190 -37.20 -6.33 12.82
C GLN A 190 -35.81 -5.67 12.92
N ILE A 191 -35.05 -5.69 11.83
CA ILE A 191 -33.74 -5.05 11.75
C ILE A 191 -33.88 -3.53 11.99
N GLN A 192 -34.81 -2.87 11.29
CA GLN A 192 -35.05 -1.43 11.43
C GLN A 192 -35.56 -1.04 12.82
N ALA A 193 -36.40 -1.87 13.44
CA ALA A 193 -36.88 -1.64 14.81
C ALA A 193 -35.77 -1.78 15.85
N THR A 194 -34.81 -2.67 15.61
CA THR A 194 -33.72 -2.97 16.54
C THR A 194 -32.53 -2.04 16.39
N LEU A 195 -32.16 -1.73 15.14
CA LEU A 195 -31.03 -0.87 14.79
C LEU A 195 -31.54 0.49 14.31
N THR A 196 -31.74 1.38 15.26
CA THR A 196 -32.18 2.75 15.05
C THR A 196 -30.99 3.72 15.05
N PRO A 197 -31.14 4.95 14.53
CA PRO A 197 -30.09 5.98 14.59
C PRO A 197 -29.60 6.28 16.02
N ALA A 198 -30.47 6.13 17.03
CA ALA A 198 -30.16 6.33 18.44
C ALA A 198 -29.42 5.15 19.10
N THR A 199 -29.17 4.05 18.37
CA THR A 199 -28.46 2.89 18.89
C THR A 199 -27.04 3.28 19.28
N LYS A 200 -26.69 3.12 20.56
CA LYS A 200 -25.33 3.35 21.05
C LYS A 200 -24.39 2.24 20.59
N VAL A 201 -23.23 2.62 20.08
CA VAL A 201 -22.14 1.75 19.66
C VAL A 201 -20.83 2.16 20.32
N SER A 202 -19.96 1.18 20.51
CA SER A 202 -18.57 1.43 20.93
C SER A 202 -17.73 1.67 19.68
N THR A 203 -16.84 2.67 19.68
CA THR A 203 -16.05 3.03 18.49
C THR A 203 -14.56 3.02 18.78
N TRP A 204 -13.77 2.69 17.78
CA TRP A 204 -12.31 2.69 17.84
C TRP A 204 -11.75 3.59 16.75
N SER A 205 -10.77 4.41 17.14
CA SER A 205 -10.06 5.29 16.21
C SER A 205 -8.94 4.59 15.45
N ARG A 206 -8.52 3.39 15.91
CA ARG A 206 -7.41 2.61 15.35
C ARG A 206 -7.62 1.10 15.51
N ALA A 207 -7.13 0.34 14.55
CA ALA A 207 -6.88 -1.10 14.64
C ALA A 207 -5.46 -1.41 14.14
N ARG A 208 -4.90 -2.54 14.58
CA ARG A 208 -3.62 -3.07 14.11
C ARG A 208 -3.85 -4.42 13.45
N LEU A 209 -3.16 -4.66 12.34
CA LEU A 209 -3.10 -5.96 11.68
C LEU A 209 -1.69 -6.51 11.89
N PHE A 210 -1.58 -7.66 12.54
CA PHE A 210 -0.31 -8.34 12.73
C PHE A 210 -0.17 -9.43 11.69
N HIS A 211 0.83 -9.30 10.83
CA HIS A 211 1.14 -10.25 9.77
C HIS A 211 2.32 -11.12 10.22
N SER A 212 2.13 -12.43 10.15
CA SER A 212 3.23 -13.37 10.27
C SER A 212 4.15 -13.25 9.04
N PRO A 213 5.44 -13.56 9.18
CA PRO A 213 6.36 -13.62 8.05
C PRO A 213 5.80 -14.50 6.92
N PRO A 214 5.90 -14.08 5.64
CA PRO A 214 5.46 -14.92 4.54
C PRO A 214 6.25 -16.23 4.46
N PRO A 215 5.64 -17.36 4.07
CA PRO A 215 6.33 -18.65 3.96
C PRO A 215 7.50 -18.63 2.97
N PHE A 216 7.44 -17.79 1.94
CA PHE A 216 8.49 -17.61 0.93
C PHE A 216 9.61 -16.65 1.38
N LYS A 217 9.46 -15.98 2.52
CA LYS A 217 10.46 -15.10 3.16
C LYS A 217 10.46 -15.28 4.69
N PRO A 218 10.82 -16.48 5.19
CA PRO A 218 10.69 -16.80 6.62
C PRO A 218 11.69 -16.06 7.52
N SER A 219 12.77 -15.52 6.94
CA SER A 219 13.77 -14.71 7.64
C SER A 219 13.31 -13.29 7.94
N GLU A 220 12.22 -12.82 7.33
CA GLU A 220 11.65 -11.52 7.63
C GLU A 220 10.95 -11.49 8.99
N GLY A 221 10.98 -10.33 9.65
CA GLY A 221 10.22 -10.10 10.87
C GLY A 221 8.71 -9.97 10.60
N PRO A 222 7.87 -10.00 11.66
CA PRO A 222 6.45 -9.75 11.51
C PRO A 222 6.19 -8.31 11.04
N GLN A 223 5.24 -8.15 10.12
CA GLN A 223 4.79 -6.84 9.64
C GLN A 223 3.55 -6.39 10.43
N ILE A 224 3.49 -5.10 10.79
CA ILE A 224 2.35 -4.53 11.52
C ILE A 224 1.77 -3.36 10.74
N ASP A 225 0.52 -3.53 10.28
CA ASP A 225 -0.22 -2.42 9.70
C ASP A 225 -1.06 -1.71 10.75
N VAL A 226 -1.25 -0.40 10.57
CA VAL A 226 -2.13 0.41 11.42
C VAL A 226 -3.23 1.00 10.58
N ILE A 227 -4.48 0.65 10.89
CA ILE A 227 -5.67 1.23 10.28
C ILE A 227 -6.16 2.37 11.17
N ARG A 228 -6.38 3.55 10.59
CA ARG A 228 -6.96 4.71 11.27
C ARG A 228 -8.34 5.04 10.70
N ALA A 229 -9.28 5.26 11.61
CA ALA A 229 -10.62 5.75 11.32
C ALA A 229 -10.93 6.93 12.26
N GLN A 230 -10.25 8.06 12.02
CA GLN A 230 -10.20 9.19 12.92
C GLN A 230 -10.95 10.38 12.32
N PRO A 231 -12.09 10.79 12.88
CA PRO A 231 -12.73 12.02 12.47
C PRO A 231 -11.89 13.23 12.86
N VAL A 232 -12.23 14.38 12.26
CA VAL A 232 -11.66 15.68 12.61
C VAL A 232 -11.86 15.93 14.10
N LYS A 233 -10.84 16.47 14.76
CA LYS A 233 -10.95 16.91 16.15
C LYS A 233 -10.89 18.43 16.19
N ILE A 234 -11.95 19.03 16.71
CA ILE A 234 -12.11 20.48 16.83
C ILE A 234 -12.02 20.85 18.32
N ASP A 235 -11.36 21.98 18.66
CA ASP A 235 -11.34 22.51 20.03
C ASP A 235 -12.60 23.32 20.38
N ARG A 236 -12.64 23.84 21.61
CA ARG A 236 -13.70 24.73 22.08
C ARG A 236 -13.78 26.05 21.31
N PHE A 237 -12.71 26.43 20.59
CA PHE A 237 -12.60 27.66 19.81
C PHE A 237 -12.89 27.43 18.32
N GLN A 238 -13.49 26.29 17.94
CA GLN A 238 -13.79 25.93 16.55
C GLN A 238 -12.55 25.78 15.64
N ARG A 239 -11.37 25.54 16.22
CA ARG A 239 -10.15 25.30 15.45
C ARG A 239 -9.90 23.81 15.28
N VAL A 240 -9.44 23.43 14.10
CA VAL A 240 -9.03 22.05 13.80
C VAL A 240 -7.74 21.72 14.55
N CYS A 241 -7.84 20.94 15.63
CA CYS A 241 -6.67 20.42 16.35
C CYS A 241 -5.99 19.28 15.60
N ARG A 242 -6.80 18.46 14.93
CA ARG A 242 -6.32 17.31 14.18
C ARG A 242 -7.19 17.08 12.95
N PRO A 243 -6.61 16.99 11.75
CA PRO A 243 -7.37 16.67 10.54
C PRO A 243 -7.93 15.24 10.63
N ALA A 244 -8.96 14.97 9.84
CA ALA A 244 -9.49 13.63 9.69
C ALA A 244 -8.44 12.69 9.05
N ARG A 245 -8.44 11.41 9.43
CA ARG A 245 -7.55 10.37 8.87
C ARG A 245 -8.31 9.08 8.72
N PHE A 246 -8.43 8.63 7.47
CA PHE A 246 -9.14 7.43 7.09
C PHE A 246 -8.26 6.66 6.11
N ASP A 247 -7.70 5.56 6.59
CA ASP A 247 -6.71 4.78 5.84
C ASP A 247 -7.40 3.83 4.84
N THR A 248 -6.69 3.52 3.76
CA THR A 248 -7.09 2.58 2.73
C THR A 248 -6.61 1.16 3.04
N VAL A 249 -7.43 0.18 2.70
CA VAL A 249 -7.24 -1.24 3.03
C VAL A 249 -7.70 -2.13 1.87
N LEU A 250 -7.21 -3.36 1.85
CA LEU A 250 -7.72 -4.43 1.02
C LEU A 250 -8.68 -5.29 1.84
N ILE A 251 -9.95 -5.37 1.43
CA ILE A 251 -10.95 -6.25 2.03
C ILE A 251 -11.14 -7.49 1.17
N ARG A 252 -11.38 -8.65 1.79
CA ARG A 252 -11.67 -9.88 1.06
C ARG A 252 -12.93 -9.71 0.19
N ASN A 253 -12.80 -10.01 -1.09
CA ASN A 253 -13.92 -9.94 -2.02
C ASN A 253 -14.91 -11.07 -1.70
N SER A 254 -16.22 -10.78 -1.79
CA SER A 254 -17.26 -11.81 -1.61
C SER A 254 -17.36 -12.79 -2.78
N ARG A 255 -16.74 -12.48 -3.94
CA ARG A 255 -16.67 -13.39 -5.08
C ARG A 255 -15.44 -14.31 -4.93
N PRO A 256 -15.61 -15.63 -4.91
CA PRO A 256 -14.55 -16.58 -4.51
C PRO A 256 -13.49 -16.87 -5.59
N GLN A 257 -13.56 -16.26 -6.77
CA GLN A 257 -12.77 -16.68 -7.95
C GLN A 257 -11.51 -15.84 -8.21
N GLY A 258 -11.22 -14.83 -7.39
CA GLY A 258 -10.04 -13.98 -7.59
C GLY A 258 -8.80 -14.54 -6.91
N GLU A 259 -7.68 -14.57 -7.61
CA GLU A 259 -6.36 -14.90 -7.07
C GLU A 259 -5.48 -13.66 -6.93
N GLY A 260 -4.40 -13.76 -6.14
CA GLY A 260 -3.49 -12.63 -5.87
C GLY A 260 -4.25 -11.39 -5.38
N ILE A 261 -4.02 -10.24 -6.03
CA ILE A 261 -4.72 -8.99 -5.71
C ILE A 261 -6.24 -9.06 -6.00
N HIS A 262 -6.67 -9.84 -6.99
CA HIS A 262 -8.07 -9.93 -7.43
C HIS A 262 -8.98 -10.61 -6.40
N ARG A 263 -8.37 -11.31 -5.44
CA ARG A 263 -9.07 -11.82 -4.24
C ARG A 263 -9.60 -10.70 -3.36
N TYR A 264 -9.06 -9.49 -3.51
CA TYR A 264 -9.36 -8.35 -2.65
C TYR A 264 -10.04 -7.23 -3.41
N ARG A 265 -10.67 -6.35 -2.64
CA ARG A 265 -11.24 -5.11 -3.12
C ARG A 265 -10.66 -3.96 -2.29
N PRO A 266 -10.12 -2.89 -2.91
CA PRO A 266 -9.69 -1.72 -2.16
C PRO A 266 -10.88 -1.01 -1.54
N ALA A 267 -10.69 -0.52 -0.32
CA ALA A 267 -11.69 0.22 0.44
C ALA A 267 -11.03 1.23 1.37
N ARG A 268 -11.74 2.27 1.77
CA ARG A 268 -11.32 3.26 2.77
C ARG A 268 -12.13 3.09 4.04
N VAL A 269 -11.44 2.91 5.17
CA VAL A 269 -12.12 2.69 6.46
C VAL A 269 -12.57 4.02 7.05
N ARG A 270 -13.88 4.22 7.15
CA ARG A 270 -14.47 5.44 7.68
C ARG A 270 -14.83 5.31 9.15
N ALA A 271 -15.23 4.14 9.63
CA ALA A 271 -15.47 3.90 11.07
C ALA A 271 -15.15 2.46 11.47
N ILE A 272 -14.69 2.28 12.71
CA ILE A 272 -14.53 0.97 13.36
C ILE A 272 -15.41 0.97 14.61
N PHE A 273 -16.32 0.02 14.73
CA PHE A 273 -17.31 0.01 15.81
C PHE A 273 -17.77 -1.40 16.19
N GLU A 274 -18.39 -1.52 17.36
CA GLU A 274 -18.98 -2.75 17.88
C GLU A 274 -20.38 -2.44 18.41
N LEU A 275 -21.33 -3.32 18.09
CA LEU A 275 -22.68 -3.22 18.60
C LEU A 275 -22.71 -3.51 20.11
N PRO A 276 -23.69 -2.96 20.84
CA PRO A 276 -23.81 -3.20 22.28
C PRO A 276 -24.08 -4.67 22.56
N GLU A 277 -23.72 -5.14 23.75
CA GLU A 277 -23.77 -6.56 24.13
C GLU A 277 -25.13 -7.22 23.89
N ARG A 278 -26.23 -6.49 24.17
CA ARG A 278 -27.60 -6.94 23.91
C ARG A 278 -27.88 -7.30 22.44
N LEU A 279 -27.12 -6.75 21.49
CA LEU A 279 -27.26 -6.99 20.04
C LEU A 279 -26.17 -7.93 19.48
N ARG A 280 -25.31 -8.52 20.31
CA ARG A 280 -24.28 -9.48 19.87
C ARG A 280 -24.87 -10.71 19.18
N HIS A 281 -26.07 -11.11 19.62
CA HIS A 281 -26.86 -12.16 18.98
C HIS A 281 -27.37 -11.77 17.58
N ILE A 282 -27.19 -10.52 17.12
CA ILE A 282 -27.53 -10.02 15.76
C ILE A 282 -26.27 -9.75 14.94
N CYS A 283 -25.21 -9.27 15.59
CA CYS A 283 -23.89 -9.25 15.00
C CYS A 283 -22.84 -9.34 16.11
N SER A 284 -21.98 -10.35 16.02
CA SER A 284 -20.87 -10.55 16.93
C SER A 284 -19.58 -9.97 16.35
N GLY A 285 -18.75 -9.38 17.21
CA GLY A 285 -17.43 -8.87 16.83
C GLY A 285 -17.45 -7.43 16.32
N LYS A 286 -16.24 -6.94 16.03
CA LYS A 286 -16.01 -5.58 15.57
C LYS A 286 -16.26 -5.49 14.07
N LEU A 287 -16.85 -4.37 13.67
CA LEU A 287 -17.23 -4.06 12.30
C LEU A 287 -16.45 -2.83 11.83
N ALA A 288 -16.23 -2.78 10.52
CA ALA A 288 -15.73 -1.61 9.83
C ALA A 288 -16.79 -1.13 8.82
N TYR A 289 -17.11 0.16 8.88
CA TYR A 289 -17.81 0.83 7.79
C TYR A 289 -16.79 1.38 6.81
N VAL A 290 -16.94 0.97 5.55
CA VAL A 290 -15.96 1.21 4.49
C VAL A 290 -16.61 1.87 3.29
N GLU A 291 -15.90 2.83 2.70
CA GLU A 291 -16.15 3.36 1.37
C GLU A 291 -15.39 2.48 0.36
N LEU A 292 -16.06 2.02 -0.69
CA LEU A 292 -15.51 1.05 -1.62
C LEU A 292 -14.88 1.73 -2.84
N PHE A 293 -13.77 1.19 -3.31
CA PHE A 293 -13.28 1.42 -4.68
C PHE A 293 -13.73 0.27 -5.58
N ASN A 294 -13.53 0.38 -6.87
CA ASN A 294 -13.78 -0.72 -7.80
C ASN A 294 -12.75 -1.83 -7.58
N VAL A 295 -13.07 -3.04 -8.05
CA VAL A 295 -12.05 -4.10 -8.16
C VAL A 295 -10.94 -3.58 -9.08
N VAL A 296 -9.71 -3.97 -8.81
CA VAL A 296 -8.55 -3.51 -9.56
C VAL A 296 -8.59 -3.97 -11.03
N SER A 297 -7.87 -3.26 -11.90
CA SER A 297 -7.71 -3.63 -13.32
C SER A 297 -7.18 -5.04 -13.48
N GLN A 298 -7.59 -5.75 -14.54
CA GLN A 298 -7.21 -7.16 -14.79
C GLN A 298 -5.69 -7.38 -14.75
N GLY A 299 -4.94 -6.47 -15.37
CA GLY A 299 -3.49 -6.43 -15.32
C GLY A 299 -2.96 -5.08 -14.84
N PRO A 300 -1.64 -5.02 -14.57
CA PRO A 300 -0.95 -3.77 -14.31
C PRO A 300 -0.90 -2.89 -15.56
N ASN A 301 -0.92 -1.57 -15.37
CA ASN A 301 -0.71 -0.59 -16.43
C ASN A 301 0.74 -0.70 -16.97
N ALA A 302 0.96 -0.73 -18.28
CA ALA A 302 2.27 -1.00 -18.88
C ALA A 302 3.38 -0.03 -18.42
N PRO A 303 3.26 1.31 -18.58
CA PRO A 303 4.28 2.29 -18.17
C PRO A 303 4.69 2.23 -16.70
N THR A 304 3.77 1.92 -15.80
CA THR A 304 4.02 2.00 -14.34
C THR A 304 4.17 0.63 -13.69
N GLY A 305 3.65 -0.42 -14.33
CA GLY A 305 3.46 -1.73 -13.75
C GLY A 305 2.51 -1.80 -12.55
N LEU A 306 1.72 -0.75 -12.31
CA LEU A 306 0.80 -0.69 -11.18
C LEU A 306 -0.62 -1.06 -11.60
N PHE A 307 -1.32 -1.75 -10.70
CA PHE A 307 -2.76 -1.95 -10.83
C PHE A 307 -3.50 -0.63 -10.65
N THR A 308 -4.59 -0.47 -11.38
CA THR A 308 -5.45 0.73 -11.29
C THR A 308 -6.78 0.39 -10.64
N THR A 309 -7.39 1.36 -9.97
CA THR A 309 -8.76 1.29 -9.48
C THR A 309 -9.42 2.66 -9.61
N ALA A 310 -10.73 2.70 -9.43
CA ALA A 310 -11.50 3.94 -9.44
C ALA A 310 -12.43 3.98 -8.23
N ARG A 311 -12.83 5.19 -7.82
CA ARG A 311 -13.87 5.37 -6.81
C ARG A 311 -15.14 4.65 -7.26
N SER A 312 -15.72 3.84 -6.36
CA SER A 312 -16.95 3.14 -6.69
C SER A 312 -18.14 4.03 -6.35
N VAL A 313 -18.95 4.34 -7.36
CA VAL A 313 -20.14 5.18 -7.24
C VAL A 313 -21.33 4.41 -7.83
N THR A 314 -22.46 4.45 -7.15
CA THR A 314 -23.73 3.88 -7.63
C THR A 314 -24.79 4.95 -7.48
N ASP A 315 -25.48 5.30 -8.57
CA ASP A 315 -26.48 6.36 -8.63
C ASP A 315 -25.98 7.72 -8.10
N GLY A 316 -24.73 8.08 -8.44
CA GLY A 316 -24.10 9.31 -7.97
C GLY A 316 -23.66 9.30 -6.50
N VAL A 317 -23.89 8.20 -5.77
CA VAL A 317 -23.55 8.07 -4.35
C VAL A 317 -22.37 7.11 -4.16
N ARG A 318 -21.41 7.51 -3.30
CA ARG A 318 -20.26 6.68 -2.90
C ARG A 318 -20.69 5.29 -2.45
N SER A 319 -20.22 4.25 -3.12
CA SER A 319 -20.46 2.84 -2.76
C SER A 319 -19.90 2.52 -1.38
N THR A 320 -20.72 1.94 -0.50
CA THR A 320 -20.36 1.72 0.90
C THR A 320 -20.76 0.33 1.36
N SER A 321 -20.05 -0.20 2.35
CA SER A 321 -20.38 -1.48 2.96
C SER A 321 -20.01 -1.50 4.43
N VAL A 322 -20.64 -2.40 5.18
CA VAL A 322 -20.18 -2.81 6.51
C VAL A 322 -19.59 -4.22 6.38
N VAL A 323 -18.38 -4.39 6.89
CA VAL A 323 -17.66 -5.67 6.88
C VAL A 323 -17.18 -6.01 8.30
N PRO A 324 -17.03 -7.29 8.64
CA PRO A 324 -16.25 -7.71 9.80
C PRO A 324 -14.86 -7.10 9.74
N LEU A 325 -14.33 -6.67 10.88
CA LEU A 325 -12.96 -6.14 10.92
C LEU A 325 -11.93 -7.21 10.51
N SER A 326 -12.25 -8.49 10.72
CA SER A 326 -11.48 -9.66 10.28
C SER A 326 -11.46 -9.88 8.76
N ASP A 327 -12.31 -9.20 7.99
CA ASP A 327 -12.30 -9.28 6.53
C ASP A 327 -11.28 -8.36 5.89
N ILE A 328 -10.66 -7.47 6.68
CA ILE A 328 -9.56 -6.62 6.24
C ILE A 328 -8.27 -7.45 6.22
N ALA A 329 -7.69 -7.60 5.04
CA ALA A 329 -6.51 -8.43 4.82
C ALA A 329 -5.21 -7.67 5.09
N MET A 330 -5.12 -6.40 4.68
CA MET A 330 -3.94 -5.55 4.87
C MET A 330 -4.28 -4.08 4.59
N THR A 331 -3.41 -3.15 5.01
CA THR A 331 -3.47 -1.78 4.50
C THR A 331 -2.98 -1.70 3.06
N CYS A 332 -3.45 -0.71 2.30
CA CYS A 332 -2.93 -0.41 0.98
C CYS A 332 -2.79 1.10 0.79
N HIS A 333 -2.01 1.51 -0.19
CA HIS A 333 -1.81 2.90 -0.52
C HIS A 333 -2.34 3.19 -1.93
N LEU A 334 -3.32 4.08 -2.03
CA LEU A 334 -3.88 4.53 -3.29
C LEU A 334 -3.28 5.89 -3.66
N VAL A 335 -2.66 5.98 -4.82
CA VAL A 335 -2.03 7.19 -5.35
C VAL A 335 -2.93 7.75 -6.46
N PRO A 336 -3.40 9.01 -6.37
CA PRO A 336 -4.22 9.59 -7.41
C PRO A 336 -3.53 9.66 -8.78
N ARG A 337 -4.29 9.47 -9.85
CA ARG A 337 -3.84 9.75 -11.21
C ARG A 337 -3.95 11.24 -11.51
N TYR A 338 -2.96 12.02 -11.08
CA TYR A 338 -2.98 13.48 -11.18
C TYR A 338 -3.13 14.01 -12.62
N ARG A 339 -2.69 13.26 -13.65
CA ARG A 339 -2.89 13.67 -15.06
C ARG A 339 -4.36 13.87 -15.44
N LEU A 340 -5.27 13.17 -14.75
CA LEU A 340 -6.72 13.25 -14.99
C LEU A 340 -7.40 14.22 -14.00
N PHE A 341 -6.63 14.89 -13.15
CA PHE A 341 -7.13 15.74 -12.08
C PHE A 341 -6.78 17.20 -12.38
N GLN A 342 -7.79 17.98 -12.74
CA GLN A 342 -7.70 19.43 -12.84
C GLN A 342 -8.47 20.03 -11.66
N PRO A 343 -7.80 20.36 -10.55
CA PRO A 343 -8.49 20.97 -9.43
C PRO A 343 -8.94 22.39 -9.80
N GLU A 344 -10.17 22.74 -9.43
CA GLU A 344 -10.64 24.13 -9.49
C GLU A 344 -9.87 25.01 -8.47
N ASP A 345 -9.52 24.43 -7.31
CA ASP A 345 -8.81 25.11 -6.21
C ASP A 345 -7.45 24.46 -5.87
N PRO A 346 -6.44 25.23 -5.45
CA PRO A 346 -5.15 24.68 -5.02
C PRO A 346 -5.29 23.61 -3.93
N LEU A 347 -4.64 22.47 -4.14
CA LEU A 347 -4.53 21.43 -3.11
C LEU A 347 -3.81 21.99 -1.88
N ASN A 348 -4.38 21.74 -0.71
CA ASN A 348 -3.78 22.10 0.57
C ASN A 348 -3.64 20.87 1.48
N GLN A 349 -2.99 21.04 2.63
CA GLN A 349 -2.74 19.96 3.60
C GLN A 349 -4.01 19.28 4.17
N HIS A 350 -5.18 19.88 3.95
CA HIS A 350 -6.49 19.37 4.40
C HIS A 350 -7.32 18.78 3.25
N SER A 351 -6.85 18.89 2.00
CA SER A 351 -7.51 18.33 0.83
C SER A 351 -7.54 16.80 0.90
N ASP A 352 -8.73 16.23 0.80
CA ASP A 352 -8.92 14.78 0.77
C ASP A 352 -8.81 14.28 -0.68
N VAL A 353 -7.60 13.98 -1.12
CA VAL A 353 -7.33 13.54 -2.51
C VAL A 353 -8.08 12.27 -2.90
N LEU A 354 -8.43 11.42 -1.93
CA LEU A 354 -9.24 10.23 -2.17
C LEU A 354 -10.72 10.57 -2.45
N GLN A 355 -11.18 11.76 -2.06
CA GLN A 355 -12.50 12.29 -2.42
C GLN A 355 -12.46 13.16 -3.67
N LEU A 356 -11.36 13.87 -3.91
CA LEU A 356 -11.23 14.78 -5.05
C LEU A 356 -10.95 14.07 -6.37
N CYS A 357 -10.21 12.96 -6.33
CA CYS A 357 -9.83 12.21 -7.53
C CYS A 357 -10.73 10.98 -7.75
N ASP A 358 -10.89 10.59 -9.01
CA ASP A 358 -11.70 9.41 -9.38
C ASP A 358 -10.87 8.16 -9.62
N TYR A 359 -9.63 8.31 -10.10
CA TYR A 359 -8.78 7.21 -10.53
C TYR A 359 -7.49 7.15 -9.74
N PHE A 360 -7.06 5.93 -9.40
CA PHE A 360 -5.93 5.68 -8.51
C PHE A 360 -5.06 4.54 -9.02
N PHE A 361 -3.77 4.63 -8.75
CA PHE A 361 -2.84 3.51 -8.76
C PHE A 361 -2.80 2.86 -7.38
N VAL A 362 -2.68 1.53 -7.35
CA VAL A 362 -2.35 0.79 -6.13
C VAL A 362 -0.83 0.76 -6.00
N ASN A 363 -0.29 1.49 -5.02
CA ASN A 363 1.15 1.57 -4.81
C ASN A 363 1.66 0.32 -4.05
N ILE A 364 2.45 -0.49 -4.75
CA ILE A 364 3.05 -1.72 -4.23
C ILE A 364 4.37 -1.49 -3.50
N PHE A 365 4.98 -0.31 -3.66
CA PHE A 365 6.28 0.07 -3.09
C PHE A 365 6.16 0.74 -1.72
N VAL A 366 4.97 0.71 -1.11
CA VAL A 366 4.71 1.39 0.17
C VAL A 366 5.47 0.76 1.34
N THR A 367 5.69 -0.56 1.28
CA THR A 367 6.44 -1.33 2.26
C THR A 367 7.06 -2.54 1.56
N TYR A 368 8.20 -3.01 2.04
CA TYR A 368 8.84 -4.21 1.54
C TYR A 368 7.92 -5.44 1.55
N PHE A 369 7.15 -5.64 2.62
CA PHE A 369 6.15 -6.72 2.73
C PHE A 369 5.11 -6.71 1.59
N VAL A 370 4.58 -5.53 1.24
CA VAL A 370 3.63 -5.38 0.12
C VAL A 370 4.32 -5.69 -1.21
N TYR A 371 5.53 -5.18 -1.42
CA TYR A 371 6.28 -5.39 -2.65
C TYR A 371 6.55 -6.88 -2.89
N GLU A 372 7.08 -7.59 -1.90
CA GLU A 372 7.35 -9.03 -1.95
C GLU A 372 6.06 -9.85 -2.13
N LEU A 373 4.98 -9.51 -1.43
CA LEU A 373 3.69 -10.17 -1.59
C LEU A 373 3.14 -10.05 -3.02
N PHE A 374 3.31 -8.88 -3.65
CA PHE A 374 2.89 -8.67 -5.03
C PHE A 374 3.77 -9.39 -6.04
N ARG A 375 5.09 -9.48 -5.79
CA ARG A 375 6.00 -10.31 -6.58
C ARG A 375 5.59 -11.78 -6.51
N HIS A 376 5.31 -12.31 -5.31
CA HIS A 376 4.81 -13.67 -5.12
C HIS A 376 3.52 -13.93 -5.90
N TRP A 377 2.59 -12.96 -5.90
CA TRP A 377 1.36 -13.07 -6.70
C TRP A 377 1.59 -13.04 -8.21
N GLY A 378 2.61 -12.32 -8.69
CA GLY A 378 2.95 -12.21 -10.11
C GLY A 378 3.75 -13.40 -10.66
N GLN A 379 4.69 -13.94 -9.88
CA GLN A 379 5.62 -14.99 -10.32
C GLN A 379 4.93 -16.35 -10.61
N GLN A 380 3.82 -16.66 -9.93
CA GLN A 380 3.04 -17.89 -10.18
C GLN A 380 1.91 -17.71 -11.20
N GLY A 381 1.86 -16.58 -11.91
CA GLY A 381 0.94 -16.34 -13.04
C GLY A 381 1.51 -16.75 -14.41
N GLN A 382 2.77 -17.21 -14.46
CA GLN A 382 3.48 -17.60 -15.69
C GLN A 382 3.75 -19.11 -15.80
N ALA A 383 3.22 -19.93 -14.90
CA ALA A 383 3.22 -21.39 -15.03
C ALA A 383 1.82 -21.85 -15.47
N GLY A 384 1.53 -21.69 -16.75
CA GLY A 384 0.27 -22.09 -17.38
C GLY A 384 0.44 -22.26 -18.87
#